data_AF-A0A921SX01-F1
#
_entry.id   AF-A0A921SX01-F1
#
_cell.length_a   1.000
_cell.length_b   1.000
_cell.length_c   1.000
_cell.angle_alpha   90.00
_cell.angle_beta   90.00
_cell.angle_gamma   90.00
#
_symmetry.space_group_name_H-M   'P 1'
#
loop_
_entity.id
_entity.type
_entity.pdbx_description
1 polymer ?
#
loop_
_entity_poly.entity_id
_entity_poly.type
_entity_poly.pdbx_seq_one_letter_code
_entity_poly.pdbx_strand_id
1 'polypeptide(L)'
;AVPLAITDCLNFGSPEDPGPMWQLVEAIGGLAEACETLEVPVTGGNVSLYNSTGEPGLIDSAIHPTPVVGVLGVFDDVARRVPSGWQGEGESVLLLGTTREELSGSAWADVAHQHLGGLPPRADLEAERALATVLIGSAAEQLGSAAHDLSEGGLAQALVEAVARFGVGAQISLTALTERDGVDAATALFSESQARALVAVPAEHEERLTALAAEHGVPVLRLGTTGGNALEIDGVGSFAVGELRDLREGTLPRYFG
;
A
#
# COMPACT_ATOMS: atom_id res chain seq x y z
N ALA A 1 -12.07 6.73 5.90
CA ALA A 1 -13.08 6.22 6.84
C ALA A 1 -12.38 5.90 8.16
N VAL A 2 -13.09 5.95 9.28
CA VAL A 2 -12.59 5.42 10.56
C VAL A 2 -12.87 3.92 10.59
N PRO A 3 -11.85 3.04 10.74
CA PRO A 3 -12.05 1.60 10.85
C PRO A 3 -12.74 1.25 12.17
N LEU A 4 -13.71 0.34 12.14
CA LEU A 4 -14.49 -0.06 13.31
C LEU A 4 -14.40 -1.55 13.63
N ALA A 5 -14.19 -2.39 12.62
CA ALA A 5 -14.13 -3.82 12.78
C ALA A 5 -13.44 -4.46 11.58
N ILE A 6 -12.92 -5.67 11.79
CA ILE A 6 -12.51 -6.54 10.70
C ILE A 6 -13.35 -7.82 10.65
N THR A 7 -13.34 -8.43 9.47
CA THR A 7 -13.65 -9.85 9.25
C THR A 7 -12.45 -10.52 8.62
N ASP A 8 -12.15 -11.74 9.03
CA ASP A 8 -11.02 -12.50 8.49
C ASP A 8 -11.49 -13.79 7.80
N CYS A 9 -10.87 -14.14 6.67
CA CYS A 9 -11.04 -15.42 6.02
C CYS A 9 -9.68 -16.10 5.94
N LEU A 10 -9.46 -17.05 6.84
CA LEU A 10 -8.20 -17.76 7.01
C LEU A 10 -8.18 -18.99 6.09
N ASN A 11 -7.30 -19.00 5.09
CA ASN A 11 -7.14 -20.13 4.17
C ASN A 11 -5.74 -20.73 4.32
N PHE A 12 -5.70 -21.98 4.79
CA PHE A 12 -4.45 -22.68 5.12
C PHE A 12 -4.51 -24.15 4.68
N GLY A 13 -3.34 -24.79 4.65
CA GLY A 13 -3.19 -26.23 4.40
C GLY A 13 -3.76 -27.11 5.50
N SER A 14 -3.42 -28.40 5.48
CA SER A 14 -3.86 -29.36 6.51
C SER A 14 -3.28 -29.01 7.90
N PRO A 15 -4.12 -28.82 8.94
CA PRO A 15 -3.65 -28.54 10.30
C PRO A 15 -3.05 -29.77 10.98
N GLU A 16 -3.17 -30.96 10.37
CA GLU A 16 -2.54 -32.18 10.86
C GLU A 16 -1.02 -32.19 10.58
N ASP A 17 -0.58 -31.40 9.60
CA ASP A 17 0.82 -31.25 9.26
C ASP A 17 1.47 -30.13 10.11
N PRO A 18 2.64 -30.37 10.73
CA PRO A 18 3.26 -29.38 11.62
C PRO A 18 3.57 -28.03 10.96
N GLY A 19 3.91 -28.02 9.67
CA GLY A 19 4.25 -26.81 8.92
C GLY A 19 3.05 -25.87 8.72
N PRO A 20 1.99 -26.29 8.03
CA PRO A 20 0.77 -25.49 7.88
C PRO A 20 0.11 -25.13 9.20
N MET A 21 0.14 -26.02 10.20
CA MET A 21 -0.37 -25.70 11.54
C MET A 21 0.42 -24.57 12.21
N TRP A 22 1.75 -24.57 12.09
CA TRP A 22 2.58 -23.47 12.57
C TRP A 22 2.23 -22.15 11.87
N GLN A 23 2.09 -22.16 10.53
CA GLN A 23 1.70 -20.97 9.76
C GLN A 23 0.36 -20.39 10.21
N LEU A 24 -0.63 -21.26 10.48
CA LEU A 24 -1.95 -20.85 10.97
C LEU A 24 -1.84 -20.15 12.34
N VAL A 25 -1.06 -20.71 13.27
CA VAL A 25 -0.88 -20.14 14.61
C VAL A 25 -0.19 -18.77 14.54
N GLU A 26 0.88 -18.66 13.76
CA GLU A 26 1.60 -17.38 13.59
C GLU A 26 0.72 -16.31 12.94
N ALA A 27 -0.08 -16.68 11.93
CA ALA A 27 -0.99 -15.74 11.27
C ALA A 27 -2.10 -15.24 12.21
N ILE A 28 -2.70 -16.14 13.01
CA ILE A 28 -3.68 -15.76 14.03
C ILE A 28 -3.03 -14.85 15.09
N GLY A 29 -1.80 -15.17 15.51
CA GLY A 29 -1.03 -14.33 16.45
C GLY A 29 -0.80 -12.93 15.91
N GLY A 30 -0.32 -12.80 14.66
CA GLY A 30 -0.10 -11.51 14.01
C GLY A 30 -1.40 -10.71 13.81
N LEU A 31 -2.50 -11.37 13.44
CA LEU A 31 -3.82 -10.73 13.36
C LEU A 31 -4.30 -10.22 14.72
N ALA A 32 -4.13 -11.02 15.78
CA ALA A 32 -4.50 -10.62 17.12
C ALA A 32 -3.70 -9.40 17.59
N GLU A 33 -2.38 -9.41 17.39
CA GLU A 33 -1.51 -8.27 17.71
C GLU A 33 -1.91 -7.02 16.91
N ALA A 34 -2.13 -7.14 15.60
CA ALA A 34 -2.58 -6.03 14.76
C ALA A 34 -3.92 -5.46 15.22
N CYS A 35 -4.91 -6.31 15.53
CA CYS A 35 -6.20 -5.88 16.04
C CYS A 35 -6.10 -5.16 17.40
N GLU A 36 -5.24 -5.65 18.29
CA GLU A 36 -5.00 -5.03 19.60
C GLU A 36 -4.31 -3.67 19.43
N THR A 37 -3.24 -3.59 18.64
CA THR A 37 -2.49 -2.34 18.43
C THR A 37 -3.30 -1.28 17.71
N LEU A 38 -4.05 -1.65 16.67
CA LEU A 38 -4.87 -0.74 15.86
C LEU A 38 -6.24 -0.46 16.48
N GLU A 39 -6.59 -1.13 17.58
CA GLU A 39 -7.88 -1.04 18.28
C GLU A 39 -9.09 -1.37 17.36
N VAL A 40 -8.91 -2.29 16.41
CA VAL A 40 -9.95 -2.73 15.47
C VAL A 40 -10.31 -4.19 15.73
N PRO A 41 -11.47 -4.49 16.36
CA PRO A 41 -11.82 -5.85 16.74
C PRO A 41 -12.23 -6.73 15.55
N VAL A 42 -11.98 -8.03 15.67
CA VAL A 42 -12.58 -9.04 14.78
C VAL A 42 -14.04 -9.25 15.18
N THR A 43 -14.96 -9.08 14.23
CA THR A 43 -16.42 -9.22 14.49
C THR A 43 -17.05 -10.42 13.82
N GLY A 44 -16.34 -11.07 12.89
CA GLY A 44 -16.77 -12.26 12.19
C GLY A 44 -15.63 -12.81 11.35
N GLY A 45 -15.81 -14.01 10.81
CA GLY A 45 -14.79 -14.62 9.96
C GLY A 45 -15.15 -16.00 9.45
N ASN A 46 -14.23 -16.58 8.69
CA ASN A 46 -14.28 -17.93 8.17
C ASN A 46 -12.90 -18.58 8.27
N VAL A 47 -12.87 -19.90 8.48
CA VAL A 47 -11.62 -20.67 8.46
C VAL A 47 -11.79 -21.83 7.47
N SER A 48 -10.98 -21.80 6.43
CA SER A 48 -10.86 -22.85 5.42
C SER A 48 -9.53 -23.56 5.61
N LEU A 49 -9.59 -24.83 6.01
CA LEU A 49 -8.42 -25.69 6.20
C LEU A 49 -8.39 -26.79 5.14
N TYR A 50 -7.32 -27.57 5.13
CA TYR A 50 -7.12 -28.68 4.19
C TYR A 50 -7.03 -28.21 2.73
N ASN A 51 -6.57 -26.98 2.49
CA ASN A 51 -6.23 -26.47 1.16
C ASN A 51 -4.86 -27.00 0.73
N SER A 52 -4.77 -28.31 0.63
CA SER A 52 -3.56 -29.07 0.35
C SER A 52 -3.76 -29.97 -0.86
N THR A 53 -2.73 -30.08 -1.68
CA THR A 53 -2.72 -30.94 -2.87
C THR A 53 -1.38 -31.63 -2.96
N GLY A 54 -1.36 -32.93 -3.21
CA GLY A 54 -0.11 -33.68 -3.37
C GLY A 54 0.39 -34.35 -2.08
N GLU A 55 1.70 -34.59 -2.02
CA GLU A 55 2.34 -35.32 -0.91
C GLU A 55 2.67 -34.35 0.25
N PRO A 56 2.21 -34.63 1.49
CA PRO A 56 2.49 -33.79 2.64
C PRO A 56 3.98 -33.54 2.86
N GLY A 57 4.34 -32.28 3.12
CA GLY A 57 5.72 -31.88 3.43
C GLY A 57 6.57 -31.46 2.24
N LEU A 58 6.02 -31.51 1.01
CA LEU A 58 6.62 -30.84 -0.16
C LEU A 58 6.25 -29.35 -0.20
N ILE A 59 7.06 -28.54 -0.89
CA ILE A 59 6.87 -27.08 -0.96
C ILE A 59 5.55 -26.67 -1.63
N ASP A 60 5.02 -27.51 -2.51
CA ASP A 60 3.76 -27.36 -3.25
C ASP A 60 2.62 -28.19 -2.67
N SER A 61 2.81 -28.76 -1.48
CA SER A 61 1.82 -29.62 -0.80
C SER A 61 0.61 -28.87 -0.26
N ALA A 62 0.71 -27.54 -0.13
CA ALA A 62 -0.32 -26.65 0.38
C ALA A 62 -0.29 -25.29 -0.31
N ILE A 63 -1.42 -24.58 -0.29
CA ILE A 63 -1.46 -23.18 -0.68
C ILE A 63 -0.55 -22.33 0.22
N HIS A 64 -0.15 -21.16 -0.25
CA HIS A 64 0.45 -20.15 0.63
C HIS A 64 -0.55 -19.74 1.73
N PRO A 65 -0.07 -19.47 2.96
CA PRO A 65 -0.87 -18.86 4.01
C PRO A 65 -1.62 -17.64 3.49
N THR A 66 -2.95 -17.69 3.45
CA THR A 66 -3.76 -16.62 2.83
C THR A 66 -4.84 -16.13 3.80
N PRO A 67 -4.46 -15.30 4.79
CA PRO A 67 -5.43 -14.54 5.58
C PRO A 67 -5.98 -13.38 4.75
N VAL A 68 -7.26 -13.45 4.38
CA VAL A 68 -7.93 -12.33 3.70
C VAL A 68 -8.67 -11.51 4.74
N VAL A 69 -8.28 -10.25 4.89
CA VAL A 69 -8.87 -9.33 5.88
C VAL A 69 -9.79 -8.33 5.18
N GLY A 70 -11.06 -8.33 5.56
CA GLY A 70 -12.01 -7.29 5.21
C GLY A 70 -12.13 -6.29 6.35
N VAL A 71 -12.05 -4.99 6.05
CA VAL A 71 -12.18 -3.92 7.05
C VAL A 71 -13.50 -3.17 6.84
N LEU A 72 -14.30 -3.06 7.90
CA LEU A 72 -15.47 -2.19 7.94
C LEU A 72 -15.05 -0.83 8.50
N GLY A 73 -15.28 0.23 7.73
CA GLY A 73 -15.07 1.61 8.16
C GLY A 73 -16.26 2.51 7.90
N VAL A 74 -16.37 3.58 8.67
CA VAL A 74 -17.44 4.58 8.55
C VAL A 74 -16.87 5.93 8.13
N PHE A 75 -17.59 6.60 7.24
CA PHE A 75 -17.38 8.02 6.96
C PHE A 75 -18.45 8.82 7.69
N ASP A 76 -18.07 9.91 8.35
CA ASP A 76 -19.04 10.86 8.88
C ASP A 76 -19.88 11.49 7.75
N ASP A 77 -19.25 11.71 6.61
CA ASP A 77 -19.88 12.24 5.40
C ASP A 77 -19.20 11.65 4.15
N VAL A 78 -19.94 10.83 3.40
CA VAL A 78 -19.46 10.17 2.18
C VAL A 78 -19.10 11.15 1.05
N ALA A 79 -19.60 12.38 1.10
CA ALA A 79 -19.24 13.44 0.17
C ALA A 79 -17.79 13.92 0.36
N ARG A 80 -17.21 13.70 1.55
CA ARG A 80 -15.84 14.09 1.91
C ARG A 80 -14.81 12.98 1.70
N ARG A 81 -15.18 11.88 1.06
CA ARG A 81 -14.24 10.78 0.81
C ARG A 81 -13.06 11.28 -0.04
N VAL A 82 -11.85 10.93 0.37
CA VAL A 82 -10.64 11.23 -0.40
C VAL A 82 -10.47 10.14 -1.47
N PRO A 83 -10.36 10.49 -2.77
CA PRO A 83 -10.13 9.52 -3.83
C PRO A 83 -8.67 9.02 -3.84
N SER A 84 -8.44 7.88 -4.51
CA SER A 84 -7.10 7.31 -4.66
C SER A 84 -6.22 7.97 -5.73
N GLY A 85 -6.78 8.88 -6.54
CA GLY A 85 -6.03 9.66 -7.51
C GLY A 85 -6.43 11.12 -7.47
N TRP A 86 -5.55 12.00 -7.93
CA TRP A 86 -5.79 13.45 -7.95
C TRP A 86 -6.57 13.88 -9.20
N GLN A 87 -7.31 14.97 -9.03
CA GLN A 87 -8.13 15.58 -10.09
C GLN A 87 -7.63 16.99 -10.46
N GLY A 88 -6.85 17.63 -9.57
CA GLY A 88 -6.29 18.96 -9.76
C GLY A 88 -4.86 18.91 -10.28
N GLU A 89 -4.46 19.99 -10.96
CA GLU A 89 -3.08 20.25 -11.34
C GLU A 89 -2.44 21.24 -10.35
N GLY A 90 -1.12 21.20 -10.23
CA GLY A 90 -0.35 22.11 -9.39
C GLY A 90 -0.36 21.75 -7.90
N GLU A 91 -0.90 20.59 -7.53
CA GLU A 91 -0.93 20.11 -6.15
C GLU A 91 0.41 19.46 -5.79
N SER A 92 0.86 19.60 -4.55
CA SER A 92 2.07 18.92 -4.07
C SER A 92 1.80 17.44 -3.89
N VAL A 93 2.72 16.59 -4.37
CA VAL A 93 2.69 15.15 -4.15
C VAL A 93 3.62 14.83 -2.98
N LEU A 94 3.03 14.40 -1.85
CA LEU A 94 3.75 14.08 -0.63
C LEU A 94 3.78 12.57 -0.40
N LEU A 95 4.93 12.05 0.01
CA LEU A 95 5.10 10.72 0.56
C LEU A 95 5.10 10.80 2.09
N LEU A 96 4.18 10.08 2.71
CA LEU A 96 4.15 9.77 4.13
C LEU A 96 4.90 8.46 4.38
N GLY A 97 5.69 8.41 5.45
CA GLY A 97 6.45 7.23 5.88
C GLY A 97 7.87 7.15 5.29
N THR A 98 8.53 6.02 5.54
CA THR A 98 9.95 5.77 5.22
C THR A 98 10.08 4.52 4.36
N THR A 99 10.87 4.62 3.29
CA THR A 99 11.20 3.51 2.42
C THR A 99 12.45 2.81 2.95
N ARG A 100 12.43 1.47 3.00
CA ARG A 100 13.57 0.64 3.40
C ARG A 100 13.93 -0.31 2.26
N GLU A 101 15.11 -0.91 2.36
CA GLU A 101 15.58 -1.95 1.43
C GLU A 101 14.83 -3.27 1.68
N GLU A 102 13.56 -3.32 1.26
CA GLU A 102 12.62 -4.42 1.49
C GLU A 102 12.00 -4.88 0.17
N LEU A 103 12.85 -5.44 -0.71
CA LEU A 103 12.46 -5.93 -2.04
C LEU A 103 12.13 -7.43 -2.07
N SER A 104 12.48 -8.17 -1.02
CA SER A 104 12.23 -9.61 -0.94
C SER A 104 10.75 -9.92 -0.79
N GLY A 105 10.26 -10.94 -1.50
CA GLY A 105 8.84 -11.32 -1.51
C GLY A 105 7.90 -10.33 -2.20
N SER A 106 8.43 -9.30 -2.87
CA SER A 106 7.66 -8.27 -3.57
C SER A 106 7.21 -8.68 -4.98
N ALA A 107 6.23 -7.95 -5.53
CA ALA A 107 5.83 -8.08 -6.93
C ALA A 107 7.01 -7.83 -7.90
N TRP A 108 7.92 -6.92 -7.54
CA TRP A 108 9.12 -6.66 -8.35
C TRP A 108 10.08 -7.86 -8.36
N ALA A 109 10.31 -8.49 -7.20
CA ALA A 109 11.17 -9.68 -7.12
C ALA A 109 10.59 -10.87 -7.92
N ASP A 110 9.27 -11.04 -7.90
CA ASP A 110 8.62 -12.07 -8.71
C ASP A 110 8.70 -11.75 -10.21
N VAL A 111 8.24 -10.58 -10.64
CA VAL A 111 8.14 -10.22 -12.07
C VAL A 111 9.51 -10.05 -12.73
N ALA A 112 10.45 -9.35 -12.06
CA ALA A 112 11.74 -9.03 -12.66
C ALA A 112 12.79 -10.15 -12.45
N HIS A 113 12.67 -10.93 -11.37
CA HIS A 113 13.69 -11.90 -10.97
C HIS A 113 13.18 -13.34 -10.81
N GLN A 114 11.88 -13.60 -10.98
CA GLN A 114 11.26 -14.91 -10.78
C GLN A 114 11.60 -15.47 -9.39
N HIS A 115 11.64 -14.58 -8.39
CA HIS A 115 12.05 -14.89 -7.03
C HIS A 115 10.95 -14.53 -6.02
N LEU A 116 10.38 -15.56 -5.40
CA LEU A 116 9.43 -15.44 -4.30
C LEU A 116 10.07 -16.01 -3.03
N GLY A 117 10.90 -15.21 -2.36
CA GLY A 117 11.64 -15.59 -1.17
C GLY A 117 12.33 -14.40 -0.49
N GLY A 118 13.12 -14.70 0.54
CA GLY A 118 13.77 -13.70 1.39
C GLY A 118 12.91 -13.28 2.59
N LEU A 119 13.26 -12.16 3.23
CA LEU A 119 12.51 -11.60 4.34
C LEU A 119 11.51 -10.56 3.81
N PRO A 120 10.19 -10.73 4.04
CA PRO A 120 9.22 -9.74 3.61
C PRO A 120 9.39 -8.40 4.35
N PRO A 121 8.78 -7.30 3.86
CA PRO A 121 8.76 -6.03 4.57
C PRO A 121 8.34 -6.19 6.03
N ARG A 122 9.03 -5.51 6.93
CA ARG A 122 8.74 -5.59 8.36
C ARG A 122 7.46 -4.81 8.68
N ALA A 123 6.51 -5.48 9.32
CA ALA A 123 5.34 -4.82 9.88
C ALA A 123 5.73 -3.96 11.11
N ASP A 124 5.28 -2.71 11.11
CA ASP A 124 5.38 -1.78 12.23
C ASP A 124 3.99 -1.23 12.52
N LEU A 125 3.27 -1.92 13.41
CA LEU A 125 1.87 -1.64 13.71
C LEU A 125 1.65 -0.27 14.36
N GLU A 126 2.65 0.23 15.07
CA GLU A 126 2.63 1.57 15.66
C GLU A 126 2.77 2.65 14.58
N ALA A 127 3.64 2.43 13.60
CA ALA A 127 3.74 3.30 12.43
C ALA A 127 2.46 3.27 11.58
N GLU A 128 1.83 2.11 11.41
CA GLU A 128 0.53 1.97 10.73
C GLU A 128 -0.57 2.75 11.47
N ARG A 129 -0.64 2.63 12.80
CA ARG A 129 -1.61 3.40 13.61
C ARG A 129 -1.40 4.91 13.46
N ALA A 130 -0.14 5.34 13.49
CA ALA A 130 0.22 6.75 13.33
C ALA A 130 -0.18 7.25 11.93
N LEU A 131 0.14 6.51 10.87
CA LEU A 131 -0.25 6.84 9.50
C LEU A 131 -1.77 6.91 9.35
N ALA A 132 -2.50 5.91 9.85
CA ALA A 132 -3.96 5.89 9.80
C ALA A 132 -4.56 7.11 10.51
N THR A 133 -4.01 7.48 11.67
CA THR A 133 -4.43 8.68 12.41
C THR A 133 -4.25 9.95 11.58
N VAL A 134 -3.09 10.11 10.93
CA VAL A 134 -2.81 11.26 10.06
C VAL A 134 -3.74 11.29 8.85
N LEU A 135 -3.99 10.15 8.19
CA LEU A 135 -4.87 10.09 7.02
C LEU A 135 -6.34 10.38 7.39
N ILE A 136 -6.82 9.86 8.52
CA ILE A 136 -8.16 10.16 9.04
C ILE A 136 -8.29 11.64 9.40
N GLY A 137 -7.32 12.20 10.13
CA GLY A 137 -7.29 13.62 10.49
C GLY A 137 -7.24 14.53 9.26
N SER A 138 -6.37 14.21 8.29
CA SER A 138 -6.26 14.91 7.01
C SER A 138 -7.59 14.91 6.24
N ALA A 139 -8.29 13.78 6.19
CA ALA A 139 -9.60 13.69 5.55
C ALA A 139 -10.68 14.50 6.29
N ALA A 140 -10.65 14.50 7.64
CA ALA A 140 -11.59 15.27 8.45
C ALA A 140 -11.41 16.79 8.27
N GLU A 141 -10.17 17.25 8.18
CA GLU A 141 -9.79 18.64 7.91
C GLU A 141 -9.81 19.01 6.42
N GLN A 142 -10.05 18.04 5.52
CA GLN A 142 -10.06 18.21 4.06
C GLN A 142 -8.73 18.75 3.49
N LEU A 143 -7.60 18.28 4.04
CA LEU A 143 -6.28 18.76 3.64
C LEU A 143 -5.81 18.15 2.33
N GLY A 144 -5.97 16.82 2.16
CA GLY A 144 -5.56 16.10 0.95
C GLY A 144 -6.67 16.02 -0.10
N SER A 145 -6.31 16.28 -1.36
CA SER A 145 -7.21 16.11 -2.52
C SER A 145 -7.27 14.66 -3.01
N ALA A 146 -6.22 13.87 -2.73
CA ALA A 146 -6.14 12.44 -3.01
C ALA A 146 -5.19 11.74 -2.03
N ALA A 147 -5.41 10.45 -1.78
CA ALA A 147 -4.52 9.62 -0.98
C ALA A 147 -4.50 8.17 -1.49
N HIS A 148 -3.31 7.60 -1.67
CA HIS A 148 -3.10 6.22 -2.14
C HIS A 148 -2.07 5.52 -1.26
N ASP A 149 -2.33 4.30 -0.80
CA ASP A 149 -1.34 3.49 -0.09
C ASP A 149 -0.22 3.02 -1.03
N LEU A 150 0.93 2.66 -0.46
CA LEU A 150 2.01 1.99 -1.17
C LEU A 150 2.03 0.51 -0.75
N SER A 151 1.46 -0.33 -1.59
CA SER A 151 1.37 -1.78 -1.40
C SER A 151 2.15 -2.53 -2.50
N GLU A 152 1.52 -3.49 -3.18
CA GLU A 152 2.17 -4.31 -4.20
C GLU A 152 2.72 -3.45 -5.35
N GLY A 153 3.98 -3.66 -5.71
CA GLY A 153 4.69 -2.86 -6.73
C GLY A 153 5.21 -1.50 -6.26
N GLY A 154 4.98 -1.14 -4.99
CA GLY A 154 5.60 0.01 -4.33
C GLY A 154 5.17 1.39 -4.88
N LEU A 155 6.07 2.36 -4.74
CA LEU A 155 5.84 3.75 -5.14
C LEU A 155 5.52 3.89 -6.64
N ALA A 156 6.19 3.11 -7.50
CA ALA A 156 5.98 3.15 -8.94
C ALA A 156 4.55 2.79 -9.30
N GLN A 157 4.03 1.69 -8.74
CA GLN A 157 2.66 1.26 -8.98
C GLN A 157 1.67 2.29 -8.44
N ALA A 158 1.85 2.77 -7.21
CA ALA A 158 0.96 3.77 -6.61
C ALA A 158 0.88 5.07 -7.45
N LEU A 159 2.01 5.54 -8.00
CA LEU A 159 2.02 6.70 -8.92
C LEU A 159 1.25 6.42 -10.21
N VAL A 160 1.46 5.26 -10.82
CA VAL A 160 0.75 4.84 -12.05
C VAL A 160 -0.76 4.79 -11.81
N GLU A 161 -1.19 4.20 -10.69
CA GLU A 161 -2.61 4.10 -10.36
C GLU A 161 -3.25 5.47 -10.08
N ALA A 162 -2.53 6.34 -9.37
CA ALA A 162 -3.01 7.67 -9.05
C ALA A 162 -3.18 8.55 -10.31
N VAL A 163 -2.20 8.57 -11.23
CA VAL A 163 -2.33 9.35 -12.49
C VAL A 163 -3.38 8.75 -13.42
N ALA A 164 -3.45 7.42 -13.51
CA ALA A 164 -4.37 6.73 -14.43
C ALA A 164 -5.83 6.94 -14.00
N ARG A 165 -6.12 7.08 -12.70
CA ARG A 165 -7.48 7.15 -12.17
C ARG A 165 -8.31 8.28 -12.77
N PHE A 166 -7.75 9.48 -12.91
CA PHE A 166 -8.45 10.65 -13.45
C PHE A 166 -7.79 11.27 -14.67
N GLY A 167 -6.59 10.84 -15.05
CA GLY A 167 -5.94 11.29 -16.28
C GLY A 167 -5.07 12.52 -16.11
N VAL A 168 -4.69 12.85 -14.87
CA VAL A 168 -3.83 13.99 -14.53
C VAL A 168 -2.44 13.44 -14.21
N GLY A 169 -1.44 13.93 -14.95
CA GLY A 169 -0.04 13.53 -14.78
C GLY A 169 0.60 14.00 -13.48
N ALA A 170 1.91 13.81 -13.38
CA ALA A 170 2.71 14.36 -12.29
C ALA A 170 4.19 14.41 -12.67
N GLN A 171 4.91 15.37 -12.12
CA GLN A 171 6.37 15.46 -12.12
C GLN A 171 6.90 15.02 -10.77
N ILE A 172 7.78 14.02 -10.75
CA ILE A 172 8.28 13.35 -9.55
C ILE A 172 9.81 13.33 -9.56
N SER A 173 10.40 13.70 -8.44
CA SER A 173 11.84 13.60 -8.18
C SER A 173 12.11 12.64 -7.04
N LEU A 174 13.03 11.69 -7.24
CA LEU A 174 13.41 10.71 -6.22
C LEU A 174 14.63 11.15 -5.39
N THR A 175 15.30 12.23 -5.76
CA THR A 175 16.58 12.63 -5.14
C THR A 175 16.46 12.77 -3.63
N ALA A 176 15.50 13.57 -3.15
CA ALA A 176 15.31 13.79 -1.72
C ALA A 176 14.89 12.50 -0.98
N LEU A 177 14.20 11.57 -1.66
CA LEU A 177 13.81 10.27 -1.10
C LEU A 177 15.04 9.38 -0.92
N THR A 178 15.83 9.23 -1.98
CA THR A 178 17.05 8.42 -1.95
C THR A 178 18.06 8.93 -0.93
N GLU A 179 18.17 10.25 -0.76
CA GLU A 179 19.06 10.88 0.23
C GLU A 179 18.54 10.69 1.67
N ARG A 180 17.25 10.93 1.92
CA ARG A 180 16.65 10.82 3.26
C ARG A 180 16.68 9.38 3.78
N ASP A 181 16.29 8.43 2.92
CA ASP A 181 16.09 7.04 3.31
C ASP A 181 17.33 6.16 3.08
N GLY A 182 18.35 6.70 2.38
CA GLY A 182 19.60 5.99 2.10
C GLY A 182 19.43 4.80 1.17
N VAL A 183 18.48 4.87 0.23
CA VAL A 183 18.14 3.81 -0.74
C VAL A 183 18.45 4.24 -2.16
N ASP A 184 18.66 3.29 -3.07
CA ASP A 184 18.81 3.59 -4.49
C ASP A 184 17.45 3.86 -5.18
N ALA A 185 17.50 4.31 -6.43
CA ALA A 185 16.28 4.66 -7.18
C ALA A 185 15.36 3.46 -7.43
N ALA A 186 15.92 2.25 -7.62
CA ALA A 186 15.13 1.04 -7.82
C ALA A 186 14.36 0.67 -6.54
N THR A 187 15.05 0.69 -5.39
CA THR A 187 14.46 0.46 -4.08
C THR A 187 13.42 1.52 -3.74
N ALA A 188 13.71 2.80 -4.03
CA ALA A 188 12.76 3.88 -3.85
C ALA A 188 11.44 3.67 -4.60
N LEU A 189 11.52 3.11 -5.83
CA LEU A 189 10.37 2.85 -6.69
C LEU A 189 9.60 1.58 -6.33
N PHE A 190 10.30 0.50 -5.99
CA PHE A 190 9.72 -0.85 -5.95
C PHE A 190 9.69 -1.49 -4.57
N SER A 191 10.30 -0.89 -3.55
CA SER A 191 10.17 -1.38 -2.18
C SER A 191 8.70 -1.36 -1.76
N GLU A 192 8.28 -2.44 -1.11
CA GLU A 192 6.92 -2.62 -0.55
C GLU A 192 6.91 -2.39 0.97
N SER A 193 7.83 -1.56 1.49
CA SER A 193 7.79 -1.10 2.88
C SER A 193 6.39 -0.64 3.30
N GLN A 194 5.94 -1.12 4.45
CA GLN A 194 4.63 -0.82 5.03
C GLN A 194 4.59 0.58 5.67
N ALA A 195 3.41 1.01 6.14
CA ALA A 195 3.14 2.31 6.75
C ALA A 195 3.56 3.50 5.86
N ARG A 196 3.17 3.45 4.57
CA ARG A 196 3.41 4.54 3.60
C ARG A 196 2.16 4.88 2.79
N ALA A 197 2.05 6.16 2.43
CA ALA A 197 1.01 6.64 1.53
C ALA A 197 1.48 7.84 0.70
N LEU A 198 0.99 7.94 -0.53
CA LEU A 198 1.02 9.17 -1.32
C LEU A 198 -0.20 10.02 -1.00
N VAL A 199 0.01 11.33 -0.86
CA VAL A 199 -1.08 12.30 -0.70
C VAL A 199 -0.84 13.47 -1.64
N ALA A 200 -1.83 13.77 -2.48
CA ALA A 200 -1.86 15.03 -3.22
C ALA A 200 -2.50 16.11 -2.34
N VAL A 201 -1.86 17.27 -2.26
CA VAL A 201 -2.22 18.32 -1.30
C VAL A 201 -2.18 19.68 -2.00
N PRO A 202 -3.26 20.48 -1.96
CA PRO A 202 -3.23 21.88 -2.36
C PRO A 202 -2.14 22.64 -1.61
N ALA A 203 -1.46 23.58 -2.27
CA ALA A 203 -0.29 24.25 -1.70
C ALA A 203 -0.59 24.97 -0.37
N GLU A 204 -1.81 25.48 -0.20
CA GLU A 204 -2.29 26.13 1.03
C GLU A 204 -2.45 25.17 2.23
N HIS A 205 -2.50 23.86 2.00
CA HIS A 205 -2.69 22.83 3.03
C HIS A 205 -1.43 22.02 3.33
N GLU A 206 -0.36 22.18 2.55
CA GLU A 206 0.90 21.43 2.70
C GLU A 206 1.51 21.60 4.10
N GLU A 207 1.57 22.83 4.62
CA GLU A 207 2.11 23.11 5.96
C GLU A 207 1.25 22.45 7.06
N ARG A 208 -0.07 22.51 6.94
CA ARG A 208 -0.98 21.93 7.95
C ARG A 208 -0.89 20.41 7.96
N LEU A 209 -0.85 19.75 6.80
CA LEU A 209 -0.69 18.30 6.73
C LEU A 209 0.68 17.87 7.28
N THR A 210 1.73 18.60 6.94
CA THR A 210 3.08 18.32 7.46
C THR A 210 3.14 18.46 8.99
N ALA A 211 2.47 19.47 9.56
CA ALA A 211 2.36 19.62 11.00
C ALA A 211 1.59 18.47 11.64
N LEU A 212 0.43 18.08 11.08
CA LEU A 212 -0.34 16.93 11.56
C LEU A 212 0.47 15.64 11.53
N ALA A 213 1.22 15.39 10.45
CA ALA A 213 2.10 14.24 10.36
C ALA A 213 3.20 14.26 11.43
N ALA A 214 3.81 15.42 11.67
CA ALA A 214 4.83 15.60 12.70
C ALA A 214 4.28 15.39 14.13
N GLU A 215 3.04 15.84 14.41
CA GLU A 215 2.35 15.60 15.70
C GLU A 215 2.24 14.10 16.02
N HIS A 216 2.11 13.26 15.00
CA HIS A 216 2.01 11.80 15.12
C HIS A 216 3.30 11.05 14.77
N GLY A 217 4.42 11.76 14.54
CA GLY A 217 5.71 11.15 14.24
C GLY A 217 5.81 10.47 12.86
N VAL A 218 4.94 10.81 11.92
CA VAL A 218 4.97 10.28 10.54
C VAL A 218 5.89 11.14 9.67
N PRO A 219 6.97 10.57 9.10
CA PRO A 219 7.85 11.32 8.20
C PRO A 219 7.10 11.78 6.94
N VAL A 220 7.38 13.00 6.49
CA VAL A 220 6.82 13.57 5.24
C VAL A 220 7.96 13.92 4.30
N LEU A 221 7.74 13.68 3.01
CA LEU A 221 8.64 14.16 1.96
C LEU A 221 7.83 14.61 0.75
N ARG A 222 8.11 15.80 0.23
CA ARG A 222 7.57 16.22 -1.06
C ARG A 222 8.35 15.56 -2.19
N LEU A 223 7.66 14.78 -3.01
CA LEU A 223 8.22 14.13 -4.18
C LEU A 223 8.09 14.99 -5.45
N GLY A 224 7.07 15.84 -5.52
CA GLY A 224 6.82 16.59 -6.75
C GLY A 224 5.49 17.31 -6.78
N THR A 225 4.91 17.41 -7.98
CA THR A 225 3.70 18.19 -8.26
C THR A 225 2.84 17.51 -9.32
N THR A 226 1.51 17.61 -9.18
CA THR A 226 0.54 17.06 -10.15
C THR A 226 0.42 17.97 -11.38
N GLY A 227 0.10 17.39 -12.53
CA GLY A 227 -0.20 18.15 -13.75
C GLY A 227 0.23 17.49 -15.05
N GLY A 228 -0.32 18.00 -16.16
CA GLY A 228 -0.01 17.50 -17.50
C GLY A 228 -0.65 16.16 -17.82
N ASN A 229 -0.17 15.51 -18.88
CA ASN A 229 -0.71 14.26 -19.43
C ASN A 229 0.29 13.10 -19.42
N ALA A 230 1.36 13.23 -18.64
CA ALA A 230 2.39 12.21 -18.46
C ALA A 230 2.78 12.08 -16.98
N LEU A 231 3.18 10.88 -16.57
CA LEU A 231 3.95 10.66 -15.35
C LEU A 231 5.43 10.83 -15.70
N GLU A 232 6.05 11.87 -15.19
CA GLU A 232 7.45 12.21 -15.39
C GLU A 232 8.20 11.91 -14.10
N ILE A 233 9.16 10.99 -14.17
CA ILE A 233 10.02 10.63 -13.03
C ILE A 233 11.46 10.99 -13.41
N ASP A 234 12.03 11.96 -12.70
CA ASP A 234 13.37 12.48 -12.96
C ASP A 234 14.42 11.37 -13.00
N GLY A 235 15.20 11.33 -14.09
CA GLY A 235 16.24 10.31 -14.29
C GLY A 235 15.74 8.91 -14.65
N VAL A 236 14.42 8.69 -14.72
CA VAL A 236 13.80 7.40 -15.06
C VAL A 236 13.12 7.47 -16.42
N GLY A 237 12.20 8.42 -16.63
CA GLY A 237 11.48 8.54 -17.89
C GLY A 237 10.20 9.38 -17.82
N SER A 238 9.54 9.51 -18.97
CA SER A 238 8.22 10.14 -19.13
C SER A 238 7.27 9.13 -19.76
N PHE A 239 6.13 8.91 -19.12
CA PHE A 239 5.15 7.88 -19.48
C PHE A 239 3.80 8.53 -19.73
N ALA A 240 3.22 8.38 -20.92
CA ALA A 240 1.94 8.98 -21.24
C ALA A 240 0.82 8.36 -20.39
N VAL A 241 -0.03 9.18 -19.77
CA VAL A 241 -1.10 8.68 -18.89
C VAL A 241 -2.09 7.79 -19.64
N GLY A 242 -2.32 8.04 -20.93
CA GLY A 242 -3.15 7.17 -21.78
C GLY A 242 -2.59 5.76 -21.91
N GLU A 243 -1.29 5.62 -22.17
CA GLU A 243 -0.62 4.31 -22.28
C GLU A 243 -0.66 3.55 -20.94
N LEU A 244 -0.38 4.25 -19.83
CA LEU A 244 -0.47 3.67 -18.49
C LEU A 244 -1.88 3.16 -18.18
N ARG A 245 -2.92 3.92 -18.56
CA ARG A 245 -4.31 3.51 -18.38
C ARG A 245 -4.65 2.28 -19.22
N ASP A 246 -4.24 2.26 -20.48
CA ASP A 246 -4.50 1.13 -21.39
C ASP A 246 -3.85 -0.17 -20.88
N LEU A 247 -2.60 -0.10 -20.39
CA LEU A 247 -1.90 -1.25 -19.82
C LEU A 247 -2.59 -1.80 -18.57
N ARG A 248 -3.04 -0.90 -17.69
CA ARG A 248 -3.71 -1.25 -16.43
C ARG A 248 -5.10 -1.83 -16.67
N GLU A 249 -5.92 -1.13 -17.45
CA GLU A 249 -7.33 -1.48 -17.63
C GLU A 249 -7.52 -2.58 -18.69
N GLY A 250 -6.58 -2.76 -19.62
CA GLY A 250 -6.68 -3.74 -20.70
C GLY A 250 -6.40 -5.18 -20.29
N THR A 251 -5.76 -5.43 -19.15
CA THR A 251 -5.33 -6.79 -18.75
C THR A 251 -6.52 -7.72 -18.50
N LEU A 252 -7.48 -7.33 -17.66
CA LEU A 252 -8.64 -8.18 -17.36
C LEU A 252 -9.56 -8.38 -18.58
N PRO A 253 -9.96 -7.34 -19.33
CA PRO A 253 -10.78 -7.51 -20.55
C PRO A 253 -10.12 -8.42 -21.60
N ARG A 254 -8.78 -8.40 -21.72
CA ARG A 254 -8.06 -9.31 -22.63
C ARG A 254 -8.26 -10.78 -22.29
N TYR A 255 -8.40 -11.13 -21.01
CA TYR A 255 -8.56 -12.50 -20.55
C TYR A 255 -10.02 -12.91 -20.33
N PHE A 256 -10.90 -11.98 -20.00
CA PHE A 256 -12.26 -12.27 -19.55
C PHE A 256 -13.38 -11.72 -20.47
N GLY A 257 -13.03 -10.93 -21.50
CA GLY A 257 -14.00 -10.25 -22.38
C GLY A 257 -14.66 -9.05 -21.72
#